data_AF-A0A354R9W0-F1
#
_entry.id   AF-A0A354R9W0-F1
#
_cell.length_a   1.000
_cell.length_b   1.000
_cell.length_c   1.000
_cell.angle_alpha   90.00
_cell.angle_beta   90.00
_cell.angle_gamma   90.00
#
_symmetry.space_group_name_H-M   'P 1'
#
loop_
_entity.id
_entity.type
_entity.pdbx_description
1 polymer ?
#
loop_
_entity_poly.entity_id
_entity_poly.type
_entity_poly.pdbx_seq_one_letter_code
_entity_poly.pdbx_strand_id
1 'polypeptide(L)'
;MMEISSLPSLSDLLNQNPNLQPNAQADRFSSNFENLQNPQVQGTRSPNGVVPVEIDKTSPTDRVTAPGFAQMFEQFIKGVDRKKKISARETQDLILGRSDNIHEAVVKSQEAGVAFNLMIEVRNKLVDSYKELMRMQV
;
A
#
# COMPACT_ATOMS: atom_id res chain seq x y z
N MET A 1 -56.81 -27.55 -1.73
CA MET A 1 -55.89 -27.50 -2.88
C MET A 1 -54.94 -26.34 -2.64
N MET A 2 -53.64 -26.59 -2.51
CA MET A 2 -52.64 -25.56 -2.23
C MET A 2 -52.12 -24.99 -3.55
N GLU A 3 -52.34 -23.70 -3.76
CA GLU A 3 -51.79 -22.92 -4.87
C GLU A 3 -50.26 -22.87 -4.75
N ILE A 4 -49.58 -23.36 -5.78
CA ILE A 4 -48.14 -23.22 -5.99
C ILE A 4 -47.79 -21.74 -6.13
N SER A 5 -47.26 -21.12 -5.07
CA SER A 5 -46.71 -19.77 -5.14
C SER A 5 -45.57 -19.75 -6.15
N SER A 6 -45.79 -19.09 -7.28
CA SER A 6 -44.82 -18.90 -8.34
C SER A 6 -43.56 -18.24 -7.78
N LEU A 7 -42.42 -18.92 -7.95
CA LEU A 7 -41.10 -18.39 -7.61
C LEU A 7 -40.89 -17.05 -8.35
N PRO A 8 -40.26 -16.06 -7.70
CA PRO A 8 -39.94 -14.79 -8.36
C PRO A 8 -39.10 -15.07 -9.61
N SER A 9 -39.44 -14.40 -10.72
CA SER A 9 -38.73 -14.62 -11.98
C SER A 9 -37.28 -14.16 -11.84
N LEU A 10 -36.34 -14.79 -12.56
CA LEU A 10 -34.93 -14.39 -12.57
C LEU A 10 -34.78 -12.90 -12.94
N SER A 11 -35.70 -12.38 -13.75
CA SER A 11 -35.84 -10.98 -14.14
C SER A 11 -36.18 -10.06 -12.97
N ASP A 12 -37.03 -10.50 -12.03
CA ASP A 12 -37.40 -9.73 -10.84
C ASP A 12 -36.23 -9.61 -9.86
N LEU A 13 -35.41 -10.68 -9.73
CA LEU A 13 -34.20 -10.69 -8.89
C LEU A 13 -33.06 -9.84 -9.47
N LEU A 14 -32.98 -9.72 -10.80
CA LEU A 14 -32.01 -8.88 -11.50
C LEU A 14 -32.31 -7.38 -11.34
N ASN A 15 -33.59 -6.98 -11.36
CA ASN A 15 -34.00 -5.60 -11.12
C ASN A 15 -33.89 -5.16 -9.65
N GLN A 16 -33.76 -6.12 -8.73
CA GLN A 16 -33.62 -5.85 -7.30
C GLN A 16 -32.19 -5.46 -6.88
N ASN A 17 -31.23 -5.57 -7.80
CA ASN A 17 -29.84 -5.18 -7.56
C ASN A 17 -29.55 -3.79 -8.18
N PRO A 18 -29.52 -2.70 -7.39
CA PRO A 18 -29.26 -1.35 -7.89
C PRO A 18 -27.87 -1.17 -8.51
N ASN A 19 -26.93 -2.09 -8.22
CA ASN A 19 -25.58 -2.12 -8.77
C ASN A 19 -25.50 -2.68 -10.20
N LEU A 20 -26.57 -3.27 -10.73
CA LEU A 20 -26.61 -3.87 -12.07
C LEU A 20 -27.27 -2.97 -13.12
N GLN A 21 -27.64 -1.72 -12.76
CA GLN A 21 -28.10 -0.72 -13.72
C GLN A 21 -26.88 -0.12 -14.45
N PRO A 22 -26.57 -0.52 -15.69
CA PRO A 22 -25.32 -0.12 -16.37
C PRO A 22 -25.35 1.35 -16.80
N ASN A 23 -26.54 1.94 -16.89
CA ASN A 23 -26.75 3.23 -17.54
C ASN A 23 -27.00 4.39 -16.56
N ALA A 24 -27.37 4.12 -15.29
CA ALA A 24 -27.64 5.17 -14.30
C ALA A 24 -26.38 5.96 -13.88
N GLN A 25 -25.20 5.38 -14.11
CA GLN A 25 -23.92 6.03 -13.84
C GLN A 25 -23.49 6.90 -15.03
N ALA A 26 -23.71 6.44 -16.26
CA ALA A 26 -23.38 7.15 -17.49
C ALA A 26 -24.07 8.53 -17.59
N ASP A 27 -25.34 8.63 -17.20
CA ASP A 27 -26.09 9.89 -17.24
C ASP A 27 -25.55 10.94 -16.26
N ARG A 28 -25.04 10.50 -15.08
CA ARG A 28 -24.45 11.40 -14.07
C ARG A 28 -23.11 11.99 -14.52
N PHE A 29 -22.38 11.26 -15.36
CA PHE A 29 -21.15 11.78 -15.95
C PHE A 29 -21.44 12.84 -17.01
N SER A 30 -22.48 12.67 -17.82
CA SER A 30 -22.88 13.67 -18.82
C SER A 30 -23.32 15.00 -18.18
N SER A 31 -24.11 14.95 -17.11
CA SER A 31 -24.57 16.17 -16.41
C SER A 31 -23.45 16.97 -15.74
N ASN A 32 -22.38 16.31 -15.30
CA ASN A 32 -21.23 16.96 -14.68
C ASN A 32 -20.30 17.63 -15.70
N PHE A 33 -20.37 17.23 -16.97
CA PHE A 33 -19.56 17.80 -18.05
C PHE A 33 -20.17 19.06 -18.67
N GLU A 34 -21.49 19.27 -18.57
CA GLU A 34 -22.14 20.51 -19.02
C GLU A 34 -21.80 21.72 -18.12
N ASN A 35 -21.42 21.50 -16.86
CA ASN A 35 -21.17 22.58 -15.89
C ASN A 35 -19.71 23.07 -15.86
N LEU A 36 -18.86 22.66 -16.83
CA LEU A 36 -17.46 23.12 -16.96
C LEU A 36 -17.24 24.19 -18.03
N GLN A 37 -18.31 24.78 -18.58
CA GLN A 37 -18.21 25.77 -19.65
C GLN A 37 -17.97 27.21 -19.13
N ASN A 38 -16.97 27.41 -18.27
CA ASN A 38 -16.10 28.60 -18.18
C ASN A 38 -15.19 28.49 -16.95
N PRO A 39 -13.87 28.32 -17.13
CA PRO A 39 -13.00 29.50 -17.20
C PRO A 39 -11.86 29.39 -18.23
N GLN A 40 -11.44 30.54 -18.76
CA GLN A 40 -10.39 30.70 -19.77
C GLN A 40 -9.02 30.16 -19.33
N VAL A 41 -8.39 29.33 -20.17
CA VAL A 41 -6.93 29.15 -20.22
C VAL A 41 -6.49 29.00 -21.68
N GLN A 42 -5.59 29.89 -22.09
CA GLN A 42 -5.08 30.04 -23.45
C GLN A 42 -3.81 29.22 -23.67
N GLY A 43 -3.74 28.51 -24.81
CA GLY A 43 -2.49 28.15 -25.49
C GLY A 43 -1.89 26.76 -25.20
N THR A 44 -2.27 25.76 -26.00
CA THR A 44 -1.46 25.08 -27.04
C THR A 44 -2.11 23.73 -27.38
N ARG A 45 -2.80 23.67 -28.51
CA ARG A 45 -3.25 22.40 -29.13
C ARG A 45 -2.15 21.96 -30.09
N SER A 46 -1.46 20.86 -29.78
CA SER A 46 -0.62 20.14 -30.75
C SER A 46 -1.28 18.79 -31.05
N PRO A 47 -1.59 18.46 -32.32
CA PRO A 47 -2.35 17.27 -32.69
C PRO A 47 -1.42 16.10 -33.06
N ASN A 48 -0.62 15.62 -32.11
CA ASN A 48 0.02 14.29 -32.24
C ASN A 48 0.31 13.71 -30.86
N GLY A 49 -0.37 12.60 -30.55
CA GLY A 49 -0.45 11.97 -29.23
C GLY A 49 0.82 11.25 -28.79
N VAL A 50 1.84 12.01 -28.41
CA VAL A 50 2.89 11.55 -27.51
C VAL A 50 2.90 12.51 -26.33
N VAL A 51 2.31 12.08 -25.21
CA VAL A 51 2.50 12.79 -23.93
C VAL A 51 3.98 12.67 -23.57
N PRO A 52 4.72 13.79 -23.42
CA PRO A 52 6.07 13.71 -22.91
C PRO A 52 6.00 13.16 -21.49
N VAL A 53 6.61 12.00 -21.23
CA VAL A 53 6.88 11.56 -19.86
C VAL A 53 7.81 12.62 -19.27
N GLU A 54 7.30 13.41 -18.32
CA GLU A 54 8.12 14.36 -17.60
C GLU A 54 9.19 13.57 -16.84
N ILE A 55 10.44 13.66 -17.30
CA ILE A 55 11.58 13.11 -16.58
C ILE A 55 11.68 13.88 -15.27
N ASP A 56 11.48 13.18 -14.16
CA ASP A 56 11.62 13.70 -12.80
C ASP A 56 12.97 14.42 -12.66
N LYS A 57 12.92 15.76 -12.59
CA LYS A 57 14.07 16.67 -12.58
C LYS A 57 14.66 16.85 -11.18
N THR A 58 14.19 16.10 -10.19
CA THR A 58 14.76 16.15 -8.84
C THR A 58 16.23 15.75 -8.89
N SER A 59 17.08 16.53 -8.21
CA SER A 59 18.50 16.23 -8.14
C SER A 59 18.70 14.88 -7.43
N PRO A 60 19.77 14.12 -7.72
CA PRO A 60 20.09 12.91 -6.97
C PRO A 60 20.10 13.16 -5.45
N THR A 61 20.49 14.37 -5.04
CA THR A 61 20.50 14.83 -3.66
C THR A 61 19.09 14.98 -3.06
N ASP A 62 18.13 15.52 -3.81
CA ASP A 62 16.73 15.69 -3.36
C ASP A 62 15.98 14.36 -3.24
N ARG A 63 16.37 13.35 -4.04
CA ARG A 63 15.81 12.00 -3.94
C ARG A 63 16.27 11.26 -2.69
N VAL A 64 17.47 11.57 -2.19
CA VAL A 64 18.06 10.95 -0.99
C VAL A 64 17.46 11.53 0.29
N THR A 65 17.07 12.80 0.29
CA THR A 65 16.35 13.46 1.40
C THR A 65 14.83 13.24 1.36
N ALA A 66 14.33 12.38 0.47
CA ALA A 66 12.91 12.06 0.37
C ALA A 66 12.36 11.60 1.75
N PRO A 67 11.40 12.34 2.34
CA PRO A 67 10.91 12.10 3.71
C PRO A 67 10.39 10.67 3.94
N GLY A 68 9.90 10.02 2.88
CA GLY A 68 9.23 8.72 2.96
C GLY A 68 10.12 7.55 3.36
N PHE A 69 11.39 7.52 2.93
CA PHE A 69 12.26 6.38 3.22
C PHE A 69 12.63 6.33 4.72
N ALA A 70 13.01 7.47 5.31
CA ALA A 70 13.35 7.54 6.72
C ALA A 70 12.18 7.12 7.61
N GLN A 71 10.97 7.56 7.26
CA GLN A 71 9.73 7.19 7.97
C GLN A 71 9.42 5.69 7.84
N MET A 72 9.55 5.13 6.63
CA MET A 72 9.38 3.69 6.39
C MET A 72 10.40 2.89 7.21
N PHE A 73 11.67 3.31 7.21
CA PHE A 73 12.72 2.62 7.95
C PHE A 73 12.52 2.71 9.48
N GLU A 74 12.07 3.86 9.99
CA GLU A 74 11.70 4.01 11.39
C GLU A 74 10.54 3.07 11.78
N GLN A 75 9.51 2.99 10.93
CA GLN A 75 8.41 2.04 11.13
C GLN A 75 8.90 0.59 11.11
N PHE A 76 9.83 0.26 10.21
CA PHE A 76 10.44 -1.07 10.14
C PHE A 76 11.20 -1.41 11.43
N ILE A 77 12.03 -0.49 11.96
CA ILE A 77 12.73 -0.67 13.25
C ILE A 77 11.73 -0.93 14.38
N LYS A 78 10.67 -0.12 14.48
CA LYS A 78 9.60 -0.32 15.48
C LYS A 78 8.91 -1.67 15.31
N GLY A 79 8.72 -2.11 14.08
CA GLY A 79 8.18 -3.42 13.73
C GLY A 79 9.06 -4.57 14.22
N VAL A 80 10.38 -4.50 13.98
CA VAL A 80 11.36 -5.49 14.43
C VAL A 80 11.40 -5.56 15.96
N ASP A 81 11.43 -4.42 16.66
CA ASP A 81 11.40 -4.38 18.14
C ASP A 81 10.12 -5.04 18.69
N ARG A 82 8.97 -4.73 18.09
CA ARG A 82 7.71 -5.38 18.46
C ARG A 82 7.77 -6.89 18.26
N LYS A 83 8.26 -7.37 17.11
CA LYS A 83 8.41 -8.81 16.84
C LYS A 83 9.33 -9.49 17.85
N LYS A 84 10.45 -8.86 18.20
CA LYS A 84 11.38 -9.36 19.23
C LYS A 84 10.70 -9.49 20.60
N LYS A 85 9.93 -8.48 21.01
CA LYS A 85 9.19 -8.51 22.29
C LYS A 85 8.12 -9.59 22.32
N ILE A 86 7.37 -9.76 21.22
CA ILE A 86 6.36 -10.82 21.10
C ILE A 86 7.03 -12.18 21.21
N SER A 87 8.10 -12.43 20.44
CA SER A 87 8.83 -13.70 20.53
C SER A 87 9.34 -13.99 21.94
N ALA A 88 9.91 -12.99 22.62
CA ALA A 88 10.40 -13.15 23.98
C ALA A 88 9.26 -13.50 24.96
N ARG A 89 8.10 -12.86 24.80
CA ARG A 89 6.91 -13.13 25.60
C ARG A 89 6.37 -14.54 25.37
N GLU A 90 6.17 -14.93 24.12
CA GLU A 90 5.69 -16.28 23.78
C GLU A 90 6.64 -17.37 24.31
N THR A 91 7.94 -17.14 24.17
CA THR A 91 8.97 -18.04 24.72
C THR A 91 8.88 -18.12 26.24
N GLN A 92 8.68 -16.99 26.91
CA GLN A 92 8.53 -16.93 28.36
C GLN A 92 7.25 -17.64 28.83
N ASP A 93 6.14 -17.43 28.16
CA ASP A 93 4.86 -18.06 28.50
C ASP A 93 4.91 -19.59 28.30
N LEU A 94 5.68 -20.07 27.32
CA LEU A 94 6.02 -21.49 27.17
C LEU A 94 6.84 -22.06 28.32
N ILE A 95 7.93 -21.39 28.68
CA ILE A 95 8.81 -21.85 29.76
C ILE A 95 8.05 -21.92 31.10
N LEU A 96 7.11 -21.01 31.30
CA LEU A 96 6.29 -20.93 32.50
C LEU A 96 5.06 -21.85 32.46
N GLY A 97 4.86 -22.62 31.38
CA GLY A 97 3.71 -23.52 31.22
C GLY A 97 2.38 -22.79 31.10
N ARG A 98 2.38 -21.50 30.74
CA ARG A 98 1.16 -20.72 30.47
C ARG A 98 0.64 -20.92 29.05
N SER A 99 1.47 -21.47 28.16
CA SER A 99 1.16 -21.74 26.77
C SER A 99 1.81 -23.07 26.35
N ASP A 100 1.06 -23.89 25.62
CA ASP A 100 1.56 -25.16 25.04
C ASP A 100 1.95 -24.99 23.55
N ASN A 101 1.79 -23.79 23.00
CA ASN A 101 1.99 -23.50 21.58
C ASN A 101 3.47 -23.27 21.23
N ILE A 102 4.31 -24.29 21.42
CA ILE A 102 5.75 -24.23 21.09
C ILE A 102 6.00 -23.83 19.63
N HIS A 103 5.13 -24.28 18.72
CA HIS A 103 5.23 -23.97 17.30
C HIS A 103 5.14 -22.47 17.05
N GLU A 104 4.20 -21.79 17.70
CA GLU A 104 4.02 -20.35 17.53
C GLU A 104 5.23 -19.58 18.07
N ALA A 105 5.71 -19.90 19.28
CA ALA A 105 6.87 -19.20 19.84
C ALA A 105 8.13 -19.35 18.98
N VAL A 106 8.38 -20.55 18.44
CA VAL A 106 9.51 -20.80 17.54
C VAL A 106 9.36 -20.02 16.24
N VAL A 107 8.16 -20.03 15.64
CA VAL A 107 7.88 -19.26 14.41
C VAL A 107 8.07 -17.75 14.66
N LYS A 108 7.50 -17.20 15.74
CA LYS A 108 7.70 -15.79 16.11
C LYS A 108 9.16 -15.45 16.34
N SER A 109 9.94 -16.37 16.92
CA SER A 109 11.38 -16.20 17.12
C SER A 109 12.15 -16.17 15.81
N GLN A 110 11.86 -17.09 14.89
CA GLN A 110 12.47 -17.10 13.55
C GLN A 110 12.10 -15.85 12.77
N GLU A 111 10.83 -15.44 12.77
CA GLU A 111 10.39 -14.19 12.13
C GLU A 111 11.13 -12.97 12.67
N ALA A 112 11.29 -12.87 13.99
CA ALA A 112 12.03 -11.78 14.62
C ALA A 112 13.51 -11.81 14.23
N GLY A 113 14.13 -12.99 14.19
CA GLY A 113 15.52 -13.18 13.78
C GLY A 113 15.77 -12.77 12.33
N VAL A 114 14.95 -13.25 11.39
CA VAL A 114 15.07 -12.90 9.96
C VAL A 114 14.86 -11.41 9.74
N ALA A 115 13.84 -10.82 10.36
CA ALA A 115 13.57 -9.38 10.24
C ALA A 115 14.71 -8.52 10.82
N PHE A 116 15.34 -8.97 11.91
CA PHE A 116 16.49 -8.31 12.51
C PHE A 116 17.74 -8.39 11.62
N ASN A 117 18.02 -9.55 11.02
CA ASN A 117 19.15 -9.70 10.09
C ASN A 117 19.00 -8.76 8.89
N LEU A 118 17.79 -8.71 8.30
CA LEU A 118 17.48 -7.76 7.24
C LEU A 118 17.71 -6.31 7.68
N MET A 119 17.32 -5.94 8.90
CA MET A 119 17.56 -4.60 9.45
C MET A 119 19.05 -4.25 9.51
N ILE A 120 19.90 -5.20 9.91
CA ILE A 120 21.35 -4.99 9.94
C ILE A 120 21.90 -4.77 8.53
N GLU A 121 21.48 -5.58 7.55
CA GLU A 121 21.93 -5.43 6.17
C GLU A 121 21.54 -4.06 5.60
N VAL A 122 20.30 -3.63 5.81
CA VAL A 122 19.83 -2.30 5.40
C VAL A 122 20.61 -1.20 6.11
N ARG A 123 20.82 -1.32 7.43
CA ARG A 123 21.64 -0.36 8.20
C ARG A 123 23.04 -0.22 7.62
N ASN A 124 23.71 -1.34 7.33
CA ASN A 124 25.05 -1.34 6.76
C ASN A 124 25.04 -0.67 5.39
N LYS A 125 24.08 -1.02 4.52
CA LYS A 125 23.95 -0.42 3.19
C LYS A 125 23.73 1.08 3.24
N LEU A 126 22.94 1.57 4.20
CA LEU A 126 22.70 3.01 4.39
C LEU A 126 23.98 3.75 4.80
N VAL A 127 24.73 3.19 5.76
CA VAL A 127 26.01 3.75 6.20
C VAL A 127 27.01 3.78 5.04
N ASP A 128 27.08 2.71 4.24
CA ASP A 128 28.00 2.64 3.10
C ASP A 128 27.59 3.59 1.98
N SER A 129 26.30 3.72 1.70
CA SER A 129 25.78 4.66 0.70
C SER A 129 26.06 6.12 1.10
N TYR A 130 25.92 6.44 2.38
CA TYR A 130 26.29 7.75 2.91
C TYR A 130 27.79 8.05 2.73
N LYS A 131 28.66 7.07 3.04
CA LYS A 131 30.11 7.20 2.82
C LYS A 131 30.45 7.37 1.34
N GLU A 132 29.77 6.66 0.44
CA GLU A 132 30.01 6.76 -1.00
C GLU A 132 29.63 8.14 -1.54
N LEU A 133 28.48 8.69 -1.12
CA LEU A 133 28.09 10.06 -1.48
C LEU A 133 29.14 11.10 -1.05
N MET A 134 29.74 10.93 0.14
CA MET A 134 30.82 11.82 0.59
C MET A 134 32.07 11.71 -0.27
N ARG A 135 32.37 10.52 -0.83
CA ARG A 135 33.52 10.30 -1.71
C ARG A 135 33.32 10.87 -3.13
N MET A 136 32.07 11.04 -3.57
CA MET A 136 31.76 11.63 -4.87
C MET A 136 31.89 13.16 -4.90
N GLN A 137 31.83 13.84 -3.75
CA GLN A 137 31.82 15.30 -3.67
C GLN A 137 33.20 15.95 -3.49
N VAL A 138 34.28 15.18 -3.39
CA VAL A 138 35.67 15.69 -3.30
C VAL A 138 36.36 15.76 -4.65
#